data_AF-A0A6S5CAD1-F1
#
_entry.id   AF-A0A6S5CAD1-F1
#
_cell.length_a   1.000
_cell.length_b   1.000
_cell.length_c   1.000
_cell.angle_alpha   90.00
_cell.angle_beta   90.00
_cell.angle_gamma   90.00
#
_symmetry.space_group_name_H-M   'P 1'
#
loop_
_entity.id
_entity.type
_entity.pdbx_description
1 polymer ?
#
loop_
_entity_poly.entity_id
_entity_poly.type
_entity_poly.pdbx_seq_one_letter_code
_entity_poly.pdbx_strand_id
1 'polypeptide(L)'
;MKNYVLLAQQALENDEKREALRQARPALESLTDRLWSWLGRRGDGRIDIKLSGPRSPWELNNKCSKLRSAVERIAAQHVGAPEAVAALVRLLNINGTSIEWGYLNGGVHDSQRDHEFDRSTVRTIIESIVSLDTALDRMQNR
;
A
#
# COMPACT_ATOMS: atom_id res chain seq x y z
N MET A 1 9.64 -14.19 -10.15
CA MET A 1 9.01 -12.93 -9.70
C MET A 1 8.67 -13.11 -8.22
N LYS A 2 9.17 -12.25 -7.32
CA LYS A 2 8.84 -12.39 -5.89
C LYS A 2 7.40 -11.91 -5.69
N ASN A 3 6.50 -12.83 -5.33
CA ASN A 3 5.13 -12.46 -5.00
C ASN A 3 5.09 -12.04 -3.52
N TYR A 4 5.51 -10.79 -3.25
CA TYR A 4 5.53 -10.24 -1.89
C TYR A 4 4.14 -10.22 -1.24
N VAL A 5 3.07 -10.12 -2.04
CA VAL A 5 1.68 -10.22 -1.58
C VAL A 5 1.42 -11.62 -1.00
N LEU A 6 1.78 -12.67 -1.74
CA LEU A 6 1.64 -14.06 -1.27
C LEU A 6 2.47 -14.33 -0.01
N LEU A 7 3.71 -13.84 0.05
CA LEU A 7 4.56 -14.00 1.23
C LEU A 7 3.97 -13.29 2.46
N ALA A 8 3.38 -12.10 2.27
CA ALA A 8 2.74 -11.36 3.35
C ALA A 8 1.46 -12.06 3.86
N GLN A 9 0.69 -12.68 2.95
CA GLN A 9 -0.47 -13.52 3.32
C GLN A 9 -0.05 -14.74 4.13
N GLN A 10 0.97 -15.48 3.66
CA GLN A 10 1.45 -16.68 4.33
C GLN A 10 1.99 -16.38 5.74
N ALA A 11 2.75 -15.28 5.90
CA ALA A 11 3.22 -14.84 7.21
C ALA A 11 2.06 -14.47 8.15
N LEU A 12 1.01 -13.83 7.65
CA LEU A 12 -0.19 -13.52 8.46
C LEU A 12 -0.94 -14.78 8.90
N GLU A 13 -1.03 -15.79 8.03
CA GLU A 13 -1.62 -17.09 8.35
C GLU A 13 -0.82 -17.84 9.44
N ASN A 14 0.50 -17.71 9.41
CA ASN A 14 1.42 -18.25 10.43
C ASN A 14 1.49 -17.43 11.72
N ASP A 15 0.69 -16.35 11.84
CA ASP A 15 0.71 -15.39 12.97
C ASP A 15 2.04 -14.60 13.11
N GLU A 16 2.84 -14.55 12.06
CA GLU A 16 4.13 -13.84 11.98
C GLU A 16 3.91 -12.36 11.60
N LYS A 17 3.36 -11.56 12.52
CA LYS A 17 2.96 -10.16 12.26
C LYS A 17 4.07 -9.29 11.66
N ARG A 18 5.29 -9.37 12.20
CA ARG A 18 6.44 -8.62 11.68
C ARG A 18 6.80 -9.06 10.28
N GLU A 19 6.88 -10.37 10.04
CA GLU A 19 7.21 -10.89 8.72
C GLU A 19 6.15 -10.49 7.70
N ALA A 20 4.87 -10.53 8.08
CA ALA A 20 3.78 -10.03 7.27
C ALA A 20 3.99 -8.55 6.88
N LEU A 21 4.32 -7.68 7.85
CA LEU A 21 4.62 -6.27 7.57
C LEU A 21 5.91 -6.06 6.75
N ARG A 22 6.93 -6.89 6.99
CA ARG A 22 8.21 -6.86 6.26
C ARG A 22 8.02 -7.18 4.78
N GLN A 23 7.11 -8.10 4.47
CA GLN A 23 6.72 -8.45 3.10
C GLN A 23 5.68 -7.47 2.52
N ALA A 24 4.80 -6.92 3.36
CA ALA A 24 3.81 -5.92 2.99
C ALA A 24 4.45 -4.64 2.44
N ARG A 25 5.57 -4.20 3.01
CA ARG A 25 6.28 -2.99 2.58
C ARG A 25 6.69 -3.04 1.10
N PRO A 26 7.54 -3.98 0.63
CA PRO A 26 7.94 -4.06 -0.78
C PRO A 26 6.76 -4.41 -1.69
N ALA A 27 5.75 -5.14 -1.19
CA ALA A 27 4.50 -5.34 -1.93
C ALA A 27 3.82 -3.98 -2.22
N LEU A 28 3.56 -3.18 -1.18
CA LEU A 28 2.91 -1.89 -1.30
C LEU A 28 3.73 -0.89 -2.13
N GLU A 29 5.05 -0.87 -1.97
CA GLU A 29 5.97 -0.10 -2.83
C GLU A 29 5.77 -0.45 -4.31
N SER A 30 5.80 -1.75 -4.65
CA SER A 30 5.63 -2.23 -6.03
C SER A 30 4.23 -1.92 -6.59
N LEU A 31 3.16 -2.14 -5.82
CA LEU A 31 1.79 -1.86 -6.26
C LEU A 31 1.57 -0.37 -6.48
N THR A 32 2.09 0.47 -5.59
CA THR A 32 1.97 1.93 -5.74
C THR A 32 2.77 2.46 -6.94
N ASP A 33 3.92 1.87 -7.28
CA ASP A 33 4.67 2.17 -8.51
C ASP A 33 3.93 1.72 -9.77
N ARG A 34 3.33 0.52 -9.76
CA ARG A 34 2.48 0.03 -10.86
C ARG A 34 1.29 0.95 -11.09
N LEU A 35 0.61 1.35 -10.00
CA LEU A 35 -0.54 2.25 -10.06
C LEU A 35 -0.15 3.62 -10.61
N TRP A 36 0.96 4.18 -10.12
CA TRP A 36 1.50 5.44 -10.61
C TRP A 36 1.82 5.37 -12.11
N SER A 37 2.50 4.31 -12.54
CA SER A 37 2.86 4.09 -13.94
C SER A 37 1.63 3.97 -14.84
N TRP A 38 0.58 3.31 -14.35
CA TRP A 38 -0.70 3.21 -15.03
C TRP A 38 -1.40 4.57 -15.18
N LEU A 39 -1.37 5.42 -14.14
CA LEU A 39 -1.88 6.81 -14.20
C LEU A 39 -1.09 7.66 -15.21
N GLY A 40 0.24 7.53 -15.20
CA GLY A 40 1.13 8.24 -16.13
C GLY A 40 0.81 8.01 -17.60
N ARG A 41 0.46 6.77 -17.97
CA ARG A 41 0.11 6.41 -19.35
C ARG A 41 -1.23 6.97 -19.82
N ARG A 42 -2.10 7.41 -18.91
CA ARG A 42 -3.48 7.85 -19.22
C ARG A 42 -3.64 9.38 -19.19
N GLY A 43 -2.53 10.12 -19.14
CA GLY A 43 -2.53 11.58 -19.16
C GLY A 43 -2.80 12.25 -17.81
N ASP A 44 -3.17 11.48 -16.78
CA ASP A 44 -3.45 11.97 -15.42
C ASP A 44 -2.23 11.89 -14.47
N GLY A 45 -1.04 11.68 -15.05
CA GLY A 45 0.22 11.39 -14.35
C GLY A 45 0.86 12.54 -13.57
N ARG A 46 0.28 13.74 -13.58
CA ARG A 46 0.74 14.83 -12.72
C ARG A 46 0.15 14.67 -11.34
N ILE A 47 0.87 13.95 -10.49
CA ILE A 47 0.58 13.88 -9.06
C ILE A 47 1.65 14.72 -8.36
N ASP A 48 1.24 15.89 -7.86
CA ASP A 48 2.08 16.71 -7.01
C ASP A 48 2.21 16.06 -5.62
N ILE A 49 3.32 15.34 -5.42
CA ILE A 49 3.73 14.88 -4.09
C ILE A 49 4.49 16.02 -3.41
N LYS A 50 3.88 16.61 -2.39
CA LYS A 50 4.64 17.41 -1.42
C LYS A 50 5.41 16.46 -0.51
N LEU A 51 6.74 16.52 -0.60
CA LEU A 51 7.63 15.87 0.35
C LEU A 51 7.70 16.72 1.63
N SER A 52 7.60 16.07 2.79
CA SER A 52 7.70 16.74 4.09
C SER A 52 9.11 17.27 4.40
N GLY A 53 10.12 16.94 3.59
CA GLY A 53 11.46 17.52 3.66
C GLY A 53 12.49 16.84 2.75
N PRO A 54 13.70 17.40 2.61
CA PRO A 54 14.75 16.92 1.70
C PRO A 54 15.31 15.53 2.02
N ARG A 55 15.10 15.03 3.24
CA ARG A 55 15.58 13.73 3.74
C ARG A 55 14.47 12.86 4.32
N SER A 56 13.21 13.26 4.18
CA SER A 56 12.11 12.42 4.65
C SER A 56 12.13 11.12 3.85
N PRO A 57 12.20 9.95 4.50
CA PRO A 57 11.92 8.69 3.83
C PRO A 57 10.58 8.87 3.11
N TRP A 58 10.45 8.33 1.90
CA TRP A 58 9.17 8.26 1.22
C TRP A 58 8.12 7.67 2.17
N GLU A 59 7.24 8.50 2.72
CA GLU A 59 6.18 8.01 3.60
C GLU A 59 5.16 7.29 2.73
N LEU A 60 5.16 5.96 2.77
CA LEU A 60 4.23 5.11 2.01
C LEU A 60 2.78 5.51 2.26
N ASN A 61 2.45 5.98 3.46
CA ASN A 61 1.14 6.53 3.77
C ASN A 61 0.78 7.73 2.86
N ASN A 62 1.68 8.73 2.76
CA ASN A 62 1.46 9.90 1.91
C ASN A 62 1.35 9.50 0.44
N LYS A 63 2.22 8.59 -0.04
CA LYS A 63 2.14 8.04 -1.40
C LYS A 63 0.77 7.41 -1.68
N CYS A 64 0.27 6.57 -0.77
CA CYS A 64 -1.05 5.96 -0.88
C CYS A 64 -2.17 7.01 -0.91
N SER A 65 -2.09 8.04 -0.07
CA SER A 65 -3.08 9.14 -0.01
C SER A 65 -3.17 9.93 -1.32
N LYS A 66 -2.01 10.26 -1.91
CA LYS A 66 -1.94 10.97 -3.19
C LYS A 66 -2.44 10.12 -4.35
N LEU A 67 -2.02 8.86 -4.41
CA LEU A 67 -2.51 7.91 -5.42
C LEU A 67 -4.02 7.69 -5.31
N ARG A 68 -4.55 7.51 -4.10
CA ARG A 68 -5.99 7.36 -3.86
C ARG A 68 -6.77 8.52 -4.46
N SER A 69 -6.34 9.74 -4.17
CA SER A 69 -7.00 10.95 -4.67
C SER A 69 -6.87 11.09 -6.20
N ALA A 70 -5.74 10.65 -6.78
CA ALA A 70 -5.56 10.68 -8.23
C ALA A 70 -6.44 9.65 -8.95
N VAL A 71 -6.48 8.41 -8.46
CA VAL A 71 -7.30 7.34 -9.05
C VAL A 71 -8.79 7.64 -8.90
N GLU A 72 -9.21 8.19 -7.76
CA GLU A 72 -10.62 8.53 -7.52
C GLU A 72 -11.20 9.45 -8.60
N ARG A 73 -10.42 10.41 -9.10
CA ARG A 73 -10.85 11.35 -10.16
C ARG A 73 -11.26 10.65 -11.46
N ILE A 74 -10.68 9.48 -11.75
CA ILE A 74 -10.93 8.71 -12.97
C ILE A 74 -11.56 7.34 -12.71
N ALA A 75 -11.89 7.03 -11.45
CA ALA A 75 -12.34 5.71 -11.06
C ALA A 75 -13.60 5.26 -11.81
N ALA A 76 -14.53 6.19 -12.04
CA ALA A 76 -15.77 5.91 -12.78
C ALA A 76 -15.54 5.52 -14.26
N GLN A 77 -14.37 5.81 -14.82
CA GLN A 77 -14.07 5.61 -16.25
C GLN A 77 -13.29 4.31 -16.51
N HIS A 78 -12.83 3.62 -15.47
CA HIS A 78 -11.91 2.50 -15.60
C HIS A 78 -12.30 1.34 -14.69
N VAL A 79 -12.44 0.15 -15.28
CA VAL A 79 -12.68 -1.10 -14.55
C VAL A 79 -11.53 -1.35 -13.57
N GLY A 80 -11.85 -1.76 -12.34
CA GLY A 80 -10.87 -2.02 -11.28
C GLY A 80 -10.40 -0.77 -10.53
N ALA A 81 -10.54 0.43 -11.10
CA ALA A 81 -10.14 1.67 -10.43
C ALA A 81 -10.99 1.99 -9.18
N PRO A 82 -12.32 1.77 -9.16
CA PRO A 82 -13.11 1.91 -7.93
C PRO A 82 -12.64 0.95 -6.82
N GLU A 83 -12.29 -0.29 -7.17
CA GLU A 83 -11.76 -1.27 -6.22
C GLU A 83 -10.37 -0.89 -5.70
N ALA A 84 -9.51 -0.33 -6.55
CA ALA A 84 -8.21 0.20 -6.13
C ALA A 84 -8.38 1.37 -5.14
N VAL A 85 -9.35 2.26 -5.39
CA VAL A 85 -9.69 3.35 -4.46
C VAL A 85 -10.21 2.79 -3.15
N ALA A 86 -11.11 1.82 -3.17
CA ALA A 86 -11.65 1.19 -1.96
C ALA A 86 -10.54 0.51 -1.12
N ALA A 87 -9.61 -0.18 -1.77
CA ALA A 87 -8.46 -0.80 -1.11
C ALA A 87 -7.56 0.26 -0.44
N LEU A 88 -7.27 1.37 -1.13
CA LEU A 88 -6.48 2.46 -0.57
C LEU A 88 -7.20 3.19 0.57
N VAL A 89 -8.53 3.39 0.46
CA VAL A 89 -9.34 3.96 1.54
C VAL A 89 -9.29 3.09 2.78
N ARG A 90 -9.46 1.77 2.62
CA ARG A 90 -9.36 0.80 3.72
C ARG A 90 -7.99 0.88 4.41
N LEU A 91 -6.92 0.92 3.62
CA LEU A 91 -5.54 1.02 4.13
C LEU A 91 -5.29 2.35 4.87
N LEU A 92 -5.77 3.47 4.31
CA LEU A 92 -5.57 4.81 4.87
C LEU A 92 -6.48 5.12 6.06
N ASN A 93 -7.53 4.32 6.30
CA ASN A 93 -8.38 4.44 7.49
C ASN A 93 -7.69 3.90 8.76
N ILE A 94 -6.56 3.21 8.62
CA ILE A 94 -5.67 2.88 9.74
C ILE A 94 -4.98 4.18 10.19
N ASN A 95 -4.94 4.42 11.50
CA ASN A 95 -4.31 5.61 12.06
C ASN A 95 -2.87 5.77 11.53
N GLY A 96 -2.59 6.85 10.82
CA GLY A 96 -1.26 7.13 10.22
C GLY A 96 -0.12 7.25 11.23
N THR A 97 -0.42 7.46 12.52
CA THR A 97 0.56 7.45 13.62
C THR A 97 0.70 6.08 14.30
N SER A 98 0.04 5.05 13.78
CA SER A 98 0.19 3.67 14.27
C SER A 98 1.61 3.16 14.07
N ILE A 99 2.02 2.23 14.92
CA ILE A 99 3.34 1.60 14.83
C ILE A 99 3.50 0.80 13.54
N GLU A 100 2.42 0.25 12.98
CA GLU A 100 2.40 -0.46 11.71
C GLU A 100 2.73 0.49 10.56
N TRP A 101 2.11 1.68 10.53
CA TRP A 101 2.49 2.72 9.58
C TRP A 101 3.91 3.24 9.81
N GLY A 102 4.34 3.35 11.07
CA GLY A 102 5.72 3.66 11.43
C GLY A 102 6.71 2.65 10.83
N TYR A 103 6.41 1.36 10.91
CA TYR A 103 7.20 0.28 10.32
C TYR A 103 7.20 0.33 8.79
N LEU A 104 6.03 0.51 8.17
CA LEU A 104 5.88 0.63 6.72
C LEU A 104 6.64 1.86 6.17
N ASN A 105 6.56 3.02 6.82
CA ASN A 105 7.23 4.26 6.39
C ASN A 105 8.74 4.22 6.67
N GLY A 106 9.15 3.93 7.90
CA GLY A 106 10.52 4.10 8.38
C GLY A 106 11.49 2.97 8.05
N GLY A 107 10.96 1.77 7.78
CA GLY A 107 11.78 0.59 7.47
C GLY A 107 12.14 -0.19 8.73
N VAL A 108 12.89 -1.28 8.55
CA VAL A 108 13.27 -2.21 9.61
C VAL A 108 14.35 -1.58 10.48
N HIS A 109 13.99 -0.59 11.30
CA HIS A 109 14.78 -0.29 12.49
C HIS A 109 14.48 -1.40 13.50
N ASP A 110 15.52 -2.17 13.84
CA ASP A 110 15.50 -3.43 14.60
C ASP A 110 14.99 -3.31 16.06
N SER A 111 14.40 -2.18 16.44
CA SER A 111 14.04 -1.87 17.83
C SER A 111 12.60 -2.22 18.21
N GLN A 112 11.71 -2.56 17.27
CA GLN A 112 10.31 -2.91 17.58
C GLN A 112 10.20 -4.41 17.91
N ARG A 113 9.36 -4.81 18.87
CA ARG A 113 9.12 -6.24 19.27
C ARG A 113 7.83 -6.78 18.65
N ASP A 114 7.78 -8.08 18.33
CA ASP A 114 6.64 -8.71 17.60
C ASP A 114 5.28 -8.59 18.29
N HIS A 115 5.27 -8.48 19.62
CA HIS A 115 4.05 -8.32 20.40
C HIS A 115 3.46 -6.91 20.36
N GLU A 116 4.17 -5.93 19.79
CA GLU A 116 3.66 -4.57 19.70
C GLU A 116 2.59 -4.44 18.61
N PHE A 117 2.72 -5.15 17.48
CA PHE A 117 1.78 -5.06 16.36
C PHE A 117 0.42 -5.67 16.69
N ASP A 118 -0.64 -4.94 16.35
CA ASP A 118 -2.00 -5.44 16.45
C ASP A 118 -2.32 -6.36 15.26
N ARG A 119 -2.77 -7.58 15.56
CA ARG A 119 -3.06 -8.58 14.51
C ARG A 119 -4.17 -8.11 13.57
N SER A 120 -5.19 -7.43 14.11
CA SER A 120 -6.33 -6.99 13.31
C SER A 120 -5.94 -5.86 12.35
N THR A 121 -5.03 -4.99 12.78
CA THR A 121 -4.43 -3.92 11.98
C THR A 121 -3.53 -4.50 10.90
N VAL A 122 -2.62 -5.43 11.24
CA VAL A 122 -1.78 -6.12 10.25
C VAL A 122 -2.63 -6.87 9.21
N ARG A 123 -3.68 -7.58 9.64
CA ARG A 123 -4.63 -8.22 8.72
C ARG A 123 -5.25 -7.21 7.76
N THR A 124 -5.73 -6.07 8.27
CA THR A 124 -6.33 -5.02 7.44
C THR A 124 -5.34 -4.49 6.40
N ILE A 125 -4.06 -4.34 6.75
CA ILE A 125 -3.00 -3.95 5.82
C ILE A 125 -2.86 -5.00 4.71
N ILE A 126 -2.68 -6.28 5.06
CA ILE A 126 -2.48 -7.35 4.07
C ILE A 126 -3.68 -7.49 3.14
N GLU A 127 -4.90 -7.51 3.68
CA GLU A 127 -6.11 -7.63 2.86
C GLU A 127 -6.31 -6.43 1.94
N SER A 128 -5.90 -5.23 2.36
CA SER A 128 -5.93 -4.03 1.51
C SER A 128 -4.90 -4.14 0.37
N ILE A 129 -3.70 -4.65 0.65
CA ILE A 129 -2.66 -4.90 -0.36
C ILE A 129 -3.13 -5.94 -1.39
N VAL A 130 -3.71 -7.05 -0.95
CA VAL A 130 -4.26 -8.10 -1.83
C VAL A 130 -5.37 -7.54 -2.72
N SER A 131 -6.27 -6.74 -2.14
CA SER A 131 -7.37 -6.09 -2.88
C SER A 131 -6.83 -5.11 -3.93
N LEU A 132 -5.79 -4.35 -3.59
CA LEU A 132 -5.13 -3.42 -4.51
C LEU A 132 -4.44 -4.16 -5.66
N ASP A 133 -3.74 -5.26 -5.39
CA ASP A 133 -3.09 -6.08 -6.42
C ASP A 133 -4.12 -6.65 -7.40
N THR A 134 -5.20 -7.23 -6.87
CA THR A 134 -6.31 -7.76 -7.68
C THR A 134 -6.96 -6.68 -8.54
N ALA A 135 -7.16 -5.48 -7.98
CA ALA A 135 -7.71 -4.34 -8.71
C ALA A 135 -6.78 -3.88 -9.84
N LEU A 136 -5.47 -3.81 -9.59
CA LEU A 136 -4.47 -3.45 -10.59
C LEU A 136 -4.40 -4.45 -11.73
N ASP A 137 -4.52 -5.74 -11.45
CA ASP A 137 -4.57 -6.77 -12.49
C ASP A 137 -5.80 -6.60 -13.39
N ARG A 138 -6.96 -6.26 -12.82
CA ARG A 138 -8.17 -5.93 -13.61
C ARG A 138 -7.98 -4.67 -14.46
N MET A 139 -7.22 -3.69 -13.96
CA MET A 139 -6.92 -2.44 -14.66
C MET A 139 -5.90 -2.62 -15.80
N GLN A 140 -5.06 -3.65 -15.76
CA GLN A 140 -3.97 -3.93 -16.70
C GLN A 140 -4.31 -4.96 -17.78
N ASN A 141 -5.26 -5.88 -17.54
CA ASN A 141 -5.67 -6.91 -18.50
C ASN A 141 -6.59 -6.39 -19.64
N ARG A 142 -6.23 -5.26 -20.25
CA ARG A 142 -6.83 -4.75 -21.50
C ARG A 142 -5.80 -4.10 -22.41
#